data_AF-A0A6P1HJP1-F1
#
_entry.id   AF-A0A6P1HJP1-F1
#
_cell.length_a   1.000
_cell.length_b   1.000
_cell.length_c   1.000
_cell.angle_alpha   90.00
_cell.angle_beta   90.00
_cell.angle_gamma   90.00
#
_symmetry.space_group_name_H-M   'P 1'
#
loop_
_entity.id
_entity.type
_entity.pdbx_description
1 polymer ?
#
loop_
_entity_poly.entity_id
_entity_poly.type
_entity_poly.pdbx_seq_one_letter_code
_entity_poly.pdbx_strand_id
1 'polypeptide(L)'
;MQLFHYHWWTDKPEEMERFYQKLGFETNLRVGNYKGEMQTFNPPLNWDDFRDKDVRFRIIQMVKGQTNITFGQGKRDIFDHIGILVNESEYFQMVDKAQELGWKVNEGERRTFISTPWKLKIELQKRHEVVTEEKHTYIKAMEILLPFSEEDLMSLSYLLDLNIAEQHSERMEMGNQKWGLVFCSNDQTRLNTIKFHPTEEFNIYDPVKARLIGQN
;
A
#
# COMPACT_ATOMS: atom_id res chain seq x y z
N MET A 1 -2.19 -14.41 5.99
CA MET A 1 -1.65 -13.06 5.90
C MET A 1 -0.95 -12.82 4.58
N GLN A 2 -1.28 -11.72 3.88
CA GLN A 2 -0.74 -11.39 2.55
C GLN A 2 -0.53 -9.88 2.41
N LEU A 3 0.65 -9.45 1.97
CA LEU A 3 0.87 -8.07 1.51
C LEU A 3 0.14 -7.84 0.18
N PHE A 4 -0.78 -6.88 0.16
CA PHE A 4 -1.67 -6.69 -0.99
C PHE A 4 -1.80 -5.23 -1.43
N HIS A 5 -1.43 -4.27 -0.57
CA HIS A 5 -1.80 -2.89 -0.76
C HIS A 5 -0.70 -1.88 -0.42
N TYR A 6 -0.68 -0.77 -1.16
CA TYR A 6 0.07 0.44 -0.82
C TYR A 6 -0.70 1.70 -1.23
N HIS A 7 -0.50 2.78 -0.46
CA HIS A 7 -1.21 4.04 -0.63
C HIS A 7 -0.28 5.24 -0.75
N TRP A 8 -0.53 6.07 -1.75
CA TRP A 8 0.11 7.37 -1.98
C TRP A 8 -0.85 8.56 -1.91
N TRP A 9 -0.38 9.68 -1.35
CA TRP A 9 -0.90 10.99 -1.70
C TRP A 9 -0.03 11.61 -2.78
N THR A 10 -0.60 12.22 -3.82
CA THR A 10 0.14 12.83 -4.93
C THR A 10 -0.61 14.02 -5.52
N ASP A 11 0.10 14.95 -6.16
CA ASP A 11 -0.47 16.01 -6.97
C ASP A 11 -0.82 15.57 -8.40
N LYS A 12 -0.54 14.30 -8.77
CA LYS A 12 -0.73 13.75 -10.12
C LYS A 12 -1.71 12.54 -10.17
N PRO A 13 -2.92 12.62 -9.60
CA PRO A 13 -3.84 11.47 -9.56
C PRO A 13 -4.25 10.96 -10.95
N GLU A 14 -4.46 11.85 -11.93
CA GLU A 14 -4.80 11.44 -13.31
C GLU A 14 -3.64 10.70 -13.98
N GLU A 15 -2.41 11.16 -13.78
CA GLU A 15 -1.21 10.51 -14.33
C GLU A 15 -0.99 9.12 -13.71
N MET A 16 -1.12 9.01 -12.38
CA MET A 16 -1.07 7.74 -11.66
C MET A 16 -2.09 6.75 -12.22
N GLU A 17 -3.34 7.18 -12.35
CA GLU A 17 -4.40 6.30 -12.84
C GLU A 17 -4.13 5.81 -14.25
N ARG A 18 -3.80 6.71 -15.18
CA ARG A 18 -3.47 6.34 -16.56
C ARG A 18 -2.24 5.43 -16.65
N PHE A 19 -1.25 5.63 -15.79
CA PHE A 19 -0.07 4.79 -15.73
C PHE A 19 -0.42 3.35 -15.33
N TYR A 20 -1.15 3.16 -14.22
CA TYR A 20 -1.52 1.84 -13.75
C TYR A 20 -2.53 1.13 -14.68
N GLN A 21 -3.41 1.88 -15.35
CA GLN A 21 -4.27 1.34 -16.41
C GLN A 21 -3.47 0.70 -17.55
N LYS A 22 -2.36 1.33 -17.99
CA LYS A 22 -1.47 0.76 -19.02
C LYS A 22 -0.79 -0.54 -18.56
N LEU A 23 -0.65 -0.73 -17.25
CA LEU A 23 -0.15 -1.98 -16.66
C LEU A 23 -1.25 -3.02 -16.44
N GLY A 24 -2.48 -2.76 -16.90
CA GLY A 24 -3.61 -3.67 -16.76
C GLY A 24 -4.26 -3.65 -15.38
N PHE A 25 -4.06 -2.60 -14.59
CA PHE A 25 -4.90 -2.37 -13.42
C PHE A 25 -6.23 -1.73 -13.84
N GLU A 26 -7.30 -2.15 -13.19
CA GLU A 26 -8.63 -1.62 -13.42
C GLU A 26 -8.98 -0.59 -12.34
N THR A 27 -9.63 0.50 -12.74
CA THR A 27 -10.18 1.48 -11.80
C THR A 27 -11.41 0.90 -11.11
N ASN A 28 -11.30 0.56 -9.84
CA ASN A 28 -12.41 0.00 -9.07
C ASN A 28 -13.25 1.08 -8.36
N LEU A 29 -12.59 2.14 -7.88
CA LEU A 29 -13.24 3.17 -7.08
C LEU A 29 -12.60 4.54 -7.32
N ARG A 30 -13.43 5.57 -7.47
CA ARG A 30 -13.04 6.98 -7.33
C ARG A 30 -14.02 7.65 -6.38
N VAL A 31 -13.50 8.22 -5.30
CA VAL A 31 -14.27 8.99 -4.32
C VAL A 31 -13.60 10.34 -4.13
N GLY A 32 -14.36 11.41 -4.36
CA GLY A 32 -13.86 12.77 -4.32
C GLY A 32 -14.84 13.73 -3.66
N ASN A 33 -14.30 14.84 -3.15
CA ASN A 33 -15.13 15.95 -2.71
C ASN A 33 -15.48 16.82 -3.92
N TYR A 34 -16.77 17.12 -4.11
CA TYR A 34 -17.25 18.06 -5.10
C TYR A 34 -18.26 18.99 -4.43
N LYS A 35 -18.00 20.30 -4.49
CA LYS A 35 -18.85 21.34 -3.88
C LYS A 35 -19.14 21.09 -2.39
N GLY A 36 -18.18 20.55 -1.65
CA GLY A 36 -18.30 20.27 -0.23
C GLY A 36 -18.81 18.88 0.11
N GLU A 37 -19.33 18.11 -0.86
CA GLU A 37 -19.92 16.79 -0.63
C GLU A 37 -19.03 15.67 -1.16
N MET A 38 -18.97 14.55 -0.42
CA MET A 38 -18.26 13.35 -0.86
C MET A 38 -19.15 12.53 -1.80
N GLN A 39 -18.67 12.26 -3.01
CA GLN A 39 -19.39 11.46 -4.00
C GLN A 39 -18.46 10.51 -4.77
N THR A 40 -19.07 9.55 -5.47
CA THR A 40 -18.37 8.56 -6.30
C THR A 40 -18.28 9.02 -7.76
N PHE A 41 -17.19 8.64 -8.44
CA PHE A 41 -16.91 8.96 -9.86
C PHE A 41 -16.35 7.72 -10.59
N ASN A 42 -16.92 6.56 -10.27
CA ASN A 42 -16.46 5.28 -10.78
C ASN A 42 -16.71 5.15 -12.29
N PRO A 43 -16.03 4.22 -12.99
CA PRO A 43 -16.39 3.83 -14.36
C PRO A 43 -17.90 3.56 -14.51
N PRO A 44 -18.51 3.89 -15.67
CA PRO A 44 -17.87 4.26 -16.94
C PRO A 44 -17.40 5.73 -17.04
N LEU A 45 -17.54 6.54 -15.98
CA LEU A 45 -17.01 7.90 -15.98
C LEU A 45 -15.48 7.90 -16.16
N ASN A 46 -14.97 8.90 -16.86
CA ASN A 46 -13.54 9.12 -17.10
C ASN A 46 -13.15 10.57 -16.74
N TRP A 47 -11.86 10.89 -16.82
CA TRP A 47 -11.34 12.21 -16.43
C TRP A 47 -11.98 13.38 -17.18
N ASP A 48 -12.42 13.20 -18.43
CA ASP A 48 -13.06 14.25 -19.21
C ASP A 48 -14.48 14.58 -18.69
N ASP A 49 -15.20 13.60 -18.10
CA ASP A 49 -16.54 13.81 -17.51
C ASP A 49 -16.56 14.72 -16.27
N PHE A 50 -15.39 14.95 -15.68
CA PHE A 50 -15.22 15.80 -14.50
C PHE A 50 -14.02 16.74 -14.61
N ARG A 51 -13.47 16.94 -15.81
CA ARG A 51 -12.32 17.84 -16.04
C ARG A 51 -12.62 19.29 -15.66
N ASP A 52 -13.84 19.75 -15.92
CA ASP A 52 -14.32 21.10 -15.58
C ASP A 52 -14.91 21.18 -14.16
N LYS A 53 -14.84 20.09 -13.39
CA LYS A 53 -15.28 20.04 -12.01
C LYS A 53 -14.03 20.09 -11.13
N ASP A 54 -14.01 20.99 -10.14
CA ASP A 54 -12.95 21.04 -9.13
C ASP A 54 -13.13 19.90 -8.11
N VAL A 55 -13.04 18.66 -8.60
CA VAL A 55 -13.17 17.45 -7.79
C VAL A 55 -11.86 17.18 -7.10
N ARG A 56 -11.88 17.21 -5.77
CA ARG A 56 -10.73 16.80 -4.97
C ARG A 56 -10.81 15.31 -4.65
N PHE A 57 -10.14 14.48 -5.44
CA PHE A 57 -10.13 13.04 -5.22
C PHE A 57 -9.44 12.69 -3.90
N ARG A 58 -10.14 11.93 -3.06
CA ARG A 58 -9.61 11.43 -1.79
C ARG A 58 -9.13 9.99 -1.90
N ILE A 59 -9.78 9.22 -2.75
CA ILE A 59 -9.47 7.80 -2.96
C ILE A 59 -9.68 7.53 -4.46
N ILE A 60 -8.64 7.05 -5.12
CA ILE A 60 -8.71 6.34 -6.39
C ILE A 60 -8.09 4.98 -6.12
N GLN A 61 -8.88 3.92 -6.22
CA GLN A 61 -8.43 2.55 -6.01
C GLN A 61 -8.34 1.86 -7.36
N MET A 62 -7.20 1.22 -7.59
CA MET A 62 -6.95 0.39 -8.75
C MET A 62 -6.57 -1.02 -8.34
N VAL A 63 -7.08 -2.00 -9.07
CA VAL A 63 -6.98 -3.43 -8.73
C VAL A 63 -6.39 -4.20 -9.91
N LYS A 64 -5.45 -5.10 -9.63
CA LYS A 64 -4.96 -6.11 -10.57
C LYS A 64 -4.63 -7.39 -9.82
N GLY A 65 -5.42 -8.44 -10.02
CA GLY A 65 -5.20 -9.69 -9.30
C GLY A 65 -5.34 -9.50 -7.78
N GLN A 66 -4.31 -9.92 -7.06
CA GLN A 66 -4.23 -9.84 -5.60
C GLN A 66 -3.55 -8.56 -5.10
N THR A 67 -3.50 -7.52 -5.95
CA THR A 67 -2.82 -6.25 -5.66
C THR A 67 -3.78 -5.09 -5.82
N ASN A 68 -3.81 -4.24 -4.79
CA ASN A 68 -4.49 -2.96 -4.81
C ASN A 68 -3.49 -1.81 -4.67
N ILE A 69 -3.60 -0.81 -5.53
CA ILE A 69 -3.00 0.49 -5.27
C ILE A 69 -4.10 1.51 -5.04
N THR A 70 -3.91 2.34 -4.02
CA THR A 70 -4.78 3.49 -3.75
C THR A 70 -3.95 4.74 -3.86
N PHE A 71 -4.51 5.79 -4.44
CA PHE A 71 -3.93 7.13 -4.35
C PHE A 71 -4.99 8.20 -4.23
N GLY A 72 -4.63 9.30 -3.59
CA GLY A 72 -5.50 10.47 -3.42
C GLY A 72 -4.76 11.76 -3.72
N GLN A 73 -5.52 12.84 -3.91
CA GLN A 73 -4.97 14.15 -4.21
C GLN A 73 -4.34 14.79 -2.97
N GLY A 74 -3.02 14.95 -3.04
CA GLY A 74 -2.17 15.63 -2.07
C GLY A 74 -1.52 16.89 -2.66
N LYS A 75 -0.69 17.56 -1.85
CA LYS A 75 0.14 18.70 -2.30
C LYS A 75 1.51 18.27 -2.86
N ARG A 76 1.91 17.03 -2.60
CA ARG A 76 3.19 16.41 -2.96
C ARG A 76 3.06 14.91 -2.80
N ASP A 77 4.02 14.19 -3.36
CA ASP A 77 4.14 12.74 -3.23
C ASP A 77 4.47 12.35 -1.77
N ILE A 78 3.56 11.63 -1.10
CA ILE A 78 3.72 11.13 0.27
C ILE A 78 3.25 9.68 0.32
N PHE A 79 4.15 8.79 0.72
CA PHE A 79 3.81 7.40 1.01
C PHE A 79 3.07 7.34 2.35
N ASP A 80 1.85 6.80 2.38
CA ASP A 80 1.01 6.79 3.58
C ASP A 80 1.09 5.47 4.33
N HIS A 81 0.81 4.35 3.65
CA HIS A 81 0.75 3.04 4.31
C HIS A 81 0.89 1.86 3.34
N ILE A 82 1.15 0.70 3.93
CA ILE A 82 0.95 -0.61 3.30
C ILE A 82 -0.29 -1.28 3.91
N GLY A 83 -0.90 -2.19 3.17
CA GLY A 83 -2.01 -3.00 3.67
C GLY A 83 -1.74 -4.49 3.58
N ILE A 84 -2.24 -5.18 4.60
CA ILE A 84 -2.11 -6.61 4.82
C ILE A 84 -3.52 -7.23 4.86
N LEU A 85 -3.76 -8.20 3.99
CA LEU A 85 -4.94 -9.06 4.06
C LEU A 85 -4.73 -10.09 5.15
N VAL A 86 -5.70 -10.17 6.06
CA VAL A 86 -5.67 -11.03 7.24
C VAL A 86 -6.97 -11.83 7.35
N ASN A 87 -6.89 -13.03 7.92
CA ASN A 87 -8.07 -13.71 8.42
C ASN A 87 -8.43 -13.19 9.84
N GLU A 88 -9.51 -13.70 10.42
CA GLU A 88 -9.99 -13.27 11.73
C GLU A 88 -8.99 -13.54 12.87
N SER A 89 -8.36 -14.73 12.90
CA SER A 89 -7.36 -15.06 13.91
C SER A 89 -6.12 -14.17 13.79
N GLU A 90 -5.62 -13.96 12.58
CA GLU A 90 -4.48 -13.08 12.29
C GLU A 90 -4.78 -11.64 12.68
N TYR A 91 -6.01 -11.16 12.42
CA TYR A 91 -6.46 -9.83 12.81
C TYR A 91 -6.35 -9.62 14.33
N PHE A 92 -6.95 -10.52 15.12
CA PHE A 92 -6.94 -10.38 16.58
C PHE A 92 -5.51 -10.45 17.14
N GLN A 93 -4.71 -11.39 16.65
CA GLN A 93 -3.30 -11.49 17.04
C GLN A 93 -2.51 -10.22 16.75
N MET A 94 -2.70 -9.60 15.58
CA MET A 94 -2.00 -8.36 15.23
C MET A 94 -2.48 -7.16 16.06
N VAL A 95 -3.77 -7.10 16.37
CA VAL A 95 -4.31 -6.06 17.26
C VAL A 95 -3.75 -6.20 18.68
N ASP A 96 -3.73 -7.42 19.23
CA ASP A 96 -3.18 -7.70 20.56
C ASP A 96 -1.68 -7.34 20.61
N LYS A 97 -0.89 -7.81 19.63
CA LYS A 97 0.54 -7.46 19.50
C LYS A 97 0.75 -5.94 19.42
N ALA A 98 -0.08 -5.22 18.65
CA ALA A 98 0.03 -3.77 18.57
C ALA A 98 -0.28 -3.09 19.91
N GLN A 99 -1.26 -3.59 20.67
CA GLN A 99 -1.58 -3.09 22.01
C GLN A 99 -0.45 -3.36 23.01
N GLU A 100 0.16 -4.55 22.97
CA GLU A 100 1.34 -4.91 23.78
C GLU A 100 2.53 -3.99 23.50
N LEU A 101 2.77 -3.64 22.23
CA LEU A 101 3.77 -2.67 21.81
C LEU A 101 3.41 -1.21 22.16
N GLY A 102 2.22 -0.96 22.70
CA GLY A 102 1.72 0.40 22.98
C GLY A 102 1.40 1.21 21.72
N TRP A 103 1.23 0.57 20.57
CA TRP A 103 0.94 1.23 19.30
C TRP A 103 -0.54 1.57 19.17
N LYS A 104 -0.83 2.70 18.51
CA LYS A 104 -2.20 3.16 18.33
C LYS A 104 -2.93 2.31 17.28
N VAL A 105 -3.97 1.63 17.72
CA VAL A 105 -4.93 0.91 16.86
C VAL A 105 -6.15 1.80 16.63
N ASN A 106 -6.53 1.98 15.35
CA ASN A 106 -7.74 2.69 14.95
C ASN A 106 -8.64 1.71 14.18
N GLU A 107 -9.55 1.08 14.90
CA GLU A 107 -10.51 0.15 14.33
C GLU A 107 -11.65 0.90 13.64
N GLY A 108 -11.86 0.59 12.36
CA GLY A 108 -12.98 1.08 11.58
C GLY A 108 -13.82 -0.08 11.06
N GLU A 109 -15.07 0.20 10.67
CA GLU A 109 -16.00 -0.83 10.17
C GLU A 109 -15.44 -1.66 9.01
N ARG A 110 -14.66 -1.03 8.12
CA ARG A 110 -14.16 -1.66 6.89
C ARG A 110 -12.72 -2.12 6.97
N ARG A 111 -11.91 -1.50 7.83
CA ARG A 111 -10.46 -1.72 7.94
C ARG A 111 -9.94 -1.09 9.21
N THR A 112 -8.82 -1.62 9.69
CA THR A 112 -8.14 -1.15 10.90
C THR A 112 -6.79 -0.60 10.54
N PHE A 113 -6.38 0.50 11.16
CA PHE A 113 -5.04 1.06 10.99
C PHE A 113 -4.23 0.95 12.26
N ILE A 114 -3.01 0.43 12.17
CA ILE A 114 -2.01 0.47 13.22
C ILE A 114 -1.00 1.55 12.86
N SER A 115 -0.79 2.51 13.78
CA SER A 115 0.19 3.58 13.58
C SER A 115 1.51 3.21 14.24
N THR A 116 2.61 3.17 13.49
CA THR A 116 3.94 2.98 14.08
C THR A 116 4.48 4.31 14.64
N PRO A 117 5.41 4.27 15.62
CA PRO A 117 6.10 5.46 16.12
C PRO A 117 6.83 6.28 15.04
N TRP A 118 7.28 5.62 13.96
CA TRP A 118 8.01 6.21 12.84
C TRP A 118 7.12 6.55 11.63
N LYS A 119 5.82 6.79 11.86
CA LYS A 119 4.85 7.36 10.90
C LYS A 119 4.51 6.49 9.69
N LEU A 120 5.02 5.27 9.60
CA LEU A 120 4.46 4.26 8.70
C LEU A 120 3.16 3.76 9.33
N LYS A 121 2.11 3.56 8.54
CA LYS A 121 0.90 2.87 9.03
C LYS A 121 0.77 1.51 8.36
N ILE A 122 0.15 0.60 9.09
CA ILE A 122 -0.22 -0.73 8.60
C ILE A 122 -1.75 -0.80 8.55
N GLU A 123 -2.31 -1.01 7.36
CA GLU A 123 -3.72 -1.34 7.19
C GLU A 123 -3.93 -2.85 7.39
N LEU A 124 -4.88 -3.21 8.25
CA LEU A 124 -5.40 -4.57 8.36
C LEU A 124 -6.74 -4.65 7.62
N GLN A 125 -6.81 -5.58 6.67
CA GLN A 125 -7.98 -5.79 5.83
C GLN A 125 -8.51 -7.22 5.99
N LYS A 126 -9.75 -7.34 6.48
CA LYS A 126 -10.42 -8.64 6.67
C LYS A 126 -11.28 -9.05 5.46
N ARG A 127 -11.63 -8.08 4.61
CA ARG A 127 -12.50 -8.28 3.46
C ARG A 127 -11.68 -8.77 2.28
N HIS A 128 -11.72 -10.07 1.99
CA HIS A 128 -10.93 -10.67 0.91
C HIS A 128 -11.46 -10.31 -0.48
N GLU A 129 -12.73 -9.90 -0.59
CA GLU A 129 -13.34 -9.47 -1.85
C GLU A 129 -12.81 -8.13 -2.39
N VAL A 130 -11.91 -7.47 -1.67
CA VAL A 130 -11.26 -6.24 -2.16
C VAL A 130 -10.18 -6.52 -3.21
N VAL A 131 -9.78 -7.78 -3.37
CA VAL A 131 -8.88 -8.26 -4.42
C VAL A 131 -9.56 -9.37 -5.22
N THR A 132 -9.02 -9.69 -6.40
CA THR A 132 -9.53 -10.80 -7.21
C THR A 132 -8.70 -12.07 -6.96
N GLU A 133 -9.37 -13.19 -6.66
CA GLU A 133 -8.70 -14.46 -6.32
C GLU A 133 -7.99 -15.13 -7.51
N GLU A 134 -8.39 -14.82 -8.74
CA GLU A 134 -7.81 -15.38 -9.96
C GLU A 134 -6.35 -14.88 -10.13
N LYS A 135 -5.41 -15.79 -9.82
CA LYS A 135 -3.97 -15.55 -9.71
C LYS A 135 -3.36 -15.00 -11.00
N HIS A 136 -2.98 -13.72 -11.07
CA HIS A 136 -1.95 -13.26 -12.04
C HIS A 136 -1.01 -12.15 -11.52
N THR A 137 -1.32 -11.41 -10.46
CA THR A 137 -0.42 -10.36 -9.93
C THR A 137 -0.55 -10.23 -8.42
N TYR A 138 0.53 -10.52 -7.69
CA TYR A 138 0.62 -10.30 -6.25
C TYR A 138 1.97 -9.69 -5.88
N ILE A 139 2.06 -9.06 -4.72
CA ILE A 139 3.29 -8.41 -4.25
C ILE A 139 4.20 -9.45 -3.60
N LYS A 140 5.38 -9.68 -4.19
CA LYS A 140 6.46 -10.52 -3.63
C LYS A 140 7.26 -9.75 -2.58
N ALA A 141 7.58 -8.49 -2.84
CA ALA A 141 8.34 -7.69 -1.89
C ALA A 141 8.12 -6.20 -2.06
N MET A 142 8.33 -5.44 -0.99
CA MET A 142 8.49 -3.99 -1.05
C MET A 142 9.82 -3.58 -0.42
N GLU A 143 10.46 -2.58 -1.00
CA GLU A 143 11.57 -1.86 -0.39
C GLU A 143 11.11 -0.47 0.03
N ILE A 144 11.25 -0.16 1.31
CA ILE A 144 10.80 1.08 1.94
C ILE A 144 12.01 1.79 2.54
N LEU A 145 12.22 3.03 2.13
CA LEU A 145 13.16 3.94 2.77
C LEU A 145 12.43 4.61 3.93
N LEU A 146 13.05 4.67 5.11
CA LEU A 146 12.54 5.45 6.24
C LEU A 146 13.63 5.60 7.31
N PRO A 147 13.49 6.59 8.21
CA PRO A 147 14.31 6.60 9.41
C PRO A 147 13.80 5.51 10.34
N PHE A 148 14.68 4.60 10.75
CA PHE A 148 14.36 3.54 11.70
C PHE A 148 15.52 3.30 12.66
N SER A 149 15.19 2.82 13.85
CA SER A 149 16.10 2.11 14.74
C SER A 149 15.96 0.59 14.57
N GLU A 150 16.93 -0.16 15.07
CA GLU A 150 16.84 -1.63 15.08
C GLU A 150 15.60 -2.12 15.86
N GLU A 151 15.33 -1.52 17.02
CA GLU A 151 14.18 -1.84 17.87
C GLU A 151 12.84 -1.62 17.16
N ASP A 152 12.75 -0.57 16.33
CA ASP A 152 11.57 -0.29 15.51
C ASP A 152 11.25 -1.47 14.59
N LEU A 153 12.26 -1.94 13.84
CA LEU A 153 12.04 -3.02 12.88
C LEU A 153 11.90 -4.39 13.54
N MET A 154 12.52 -4.62 14.70
CA MET A 154 12.25 -5.80 15.53
C MET A 154 10.78 -5.85 15.97
N SER A 155 10.24 -4.71 16.43
CA SER A 155 8.84 -4.58 16.83
C SER A 155 7.89 -4.81 15.65
N LEU A 156 8.26 -4.32 14.47
CA LEU A 156 7.48 -4.55 13.25
C LEU A 156 7.52 -6.02 12.81
N SER A 157 8.69 -6.67 12.91
CA SER A 157 8.84 -8.10 12.61
C SER A 157 7.97 -8.94 13.55
N TYR A 158 7.94 -8.59 14.84
CA TYR A 158 7.06 -9.22 15.83
C TYR A 158 5.59 -9.01 15.49
N LEU A 159 5.17 -7.77 15.21
CA LEU A 159 3.79 -7.43 14.84
C LEU A 159 3.33 -8.26 13.62
N LEU A 160 4.15 -8.27 12.56
CA LEU A 160 3.83 -8.90 11.29
C LEU A 160 4.19 -10.40 11.24
N ASP A 161 4.66 -11.00 12.33
CA ASP A 161 5.07 -12.40 12.38
C ASP A 161 6.03 -12.80 11.23
N LEU A 162 7.00 -11.93 10.95
CA LEU A 162 8.00 -12.13 9.89
C LEU A 162 9.33 -12.58 10.49
N ASN A 163 10.06 -13.38 9.72
CA ASN A 163 11.43 -13.75 10.06
C ASN A 163 12.39 -12.72 9.47
N ILE A 164 13.40 -12.33 10.25
CA ILE A 164 14.48 -11.48 9.77
C ILE A 164 15.48 -12.36 9.01
N ALA A 165 15.66 -12.06 7.72
CA ALA A 165 16.57 -12.78 6.84
C ALA A 165 17.97 -12.15 6.82
N GLU A 166 18.04 -10.82 6.89
CA GLU A 166 19.29 -10.06 6.89
C GLU A 166 19.13 -8.81 7.77
N GLN A 167 20.17 -8.47 8.52
CA GLN A 167 20.16 -7.30 9.39
C GLN A 167 21.55 -6.69 9.53
N HIS A 168 21.67 -5.44 9.09
CA HIS A 168 22.84 -4.57 9.26
C HIS A 168 22.39 -3.13 9.59
N SER A 169 23.32 -2.24 9.90
CA SER A 169 23.01 -0.90 10.43
C SER A 169 22.13 -0.02 9.54
N GLU A 170 22.16 -0.24 8.22
CA GLU A 170 21.43 0.58 7.24
C GLU A 170 20.34 -0.20 6.49
N ARG A 171 20.23 -1.51 6.72
CA ARG A 171 19.34 -2.39 5.96
C ARG A 171 18.82 -3.53 6.81
N MET A 172 17.52 -3.78 6.75
CA MET A 172 16.92 -4.99 7.32
C MET A 172 15.96 -5.60 6.31
N GLU A 173 16.05 -6.91 6.15
CA GLU A 173 15.14 -7.71 5.33
C GLU A 173 14.37 -8.66 6.22
N MET A 174 13.04 -8.63 6.11
CA MET A 174 12.15 -9.51 6.85
C MET A 174 11.07 -10.07 5.93
N GLY A 175 10.65 -11.31 6.16
CA GLY A 175 9.65 -11.93 5.30
C GLY A 175 9.25 -13.33 5.71
N ASN A 176 8.45 -13.92 4.84
CA ASN A 176 8.04 -15.32 4.89
C ASN A 176 8.11 -15.91 3.47
N GLN A 177 7.62 -17.13 3.28
CA GLN A 177 7.64 -17.81 1.98
C GLN A 177 6.81 -17.12 0.88
N LYS A 178 5.91 -16.20 1.23
CA LYS A 178 4.95 -15.57 0.30
C LYS A 178 5.37 -14.15 -0.07
N TRP A 179 5.84 -13.37 0.89
CA TRP A 179 6.21 -11.98 0.69
C TRP A 179 7.25 -11.48 1.70
N GLY A 180 7.91 -10.36 1.38
CA GLY A 180 8.90 -9.73 2.25
C GLY A 180 8.89 -8.20 2.20
N LEU A 181 9.57 -7.62 3.18
CA LEU A 181 9.83 -6.19 3.30
C LEU A 181 11.33 -5.99 3.46
N VAL A 182 11.85 -5.03 2.71
CA VAL A 182 13.21 -4.54 2.82
C VAL A 182 13.12 -3.11 3.31
N PHE A 183 13.82 -2.81 4.39
CA PHE A 183 13.93 -1.47 4.93
C PHE A 183 15.35 -0.97 4.72
N CYS A 184 15.50 0.25 4.21
CA CYS A 184 16.78 0.92 4.09
C CYS A 184 16.74 2.28 4.79
N SER A 185 17.76 2.56 5.58
CA SER A 185 17.80 3.77 6.40
C SER A 185 17.86 5.01 5.51
N ASN A 186 16.99 5.98 5.77
CA ASN A 186 16.94 7.23 5.03
C ASN A 186 16.22 8.32 5.83
N ASP A 187 16.58 9.58 5.65
CA ASP A 187 15.89 10.69 6.33
C ASP A 187 14.44 10.88 5.88
N GLN A 188 14.06 10.34 4.71
CA GLN A 188 12.74 10.47 4.13
C GLN A 188 12.04 9.12 3.98
N THR A 189 10.82 9.04 4.49
CA THR A 189 9.95 7.88 4.29
C THR A 189 9.46 7.82 2.84
N ARG A 190 9.72 6.72 2.15
CA ARG A 190 9.34 6.51 0.75
C ARG A 190 9.25 5.02 0.41
N LEU A 191 8.22 4.63 -0.34
CA LEU A 191 8.22 3.33 -1.00
C LEU A 191 9.12 3.40 -2.25
N ASN A 192 10.23 2.66 -2.23
CA ASN A 192 11.27 2.73 -3.25
C ASN A 192 11.07 1.72 -4.38
N THR A 193 10.83 0.45 -4.01
CA THR A 193 10.68 -0.64 -4.97
C THR A 193 9.48 -1.51 -4.61
N ILE A 194 8.72 -1.94 -5.60
CA ILE A 194 7.70 -2.98 -5.47
C ILE A 194 8.05 -4.10 -6.46
N LYS A 195 8.21 -5.31 -5.93
CA LYS A 195 8.40 -6.52 -6.72
C LYS A 195 7.09 -7.28 -6.76
N PHE A 196 6.59 -7.53 -7.97
CA PHE A 196 5.41 -8.35 -8.21
C PHE A 196 5.85 -9.76 -8.62
N HIS A 197 5.09 -10.79 -8.23
CA HIS A 197 5.13 -12.06 -8.95
C HIS A 197 4.45 -11.83 -10.29
N PRO A 198 5.14 -12.02 -11.41
CA PRO A 198 4.59 -11.65 -12.68
C PRO A 198 3.90 -12.83 -13.38
N THR A 199 3.24 -12.45 -14.47
CA THR A 199 3.08 -13.21 -15.72
C THR A 199 4.02 -12.70 -16.83
N GLU A 200 4.60 -11.49 -16.71
CA GLU A 200 5.53 -10.84 -17.66
C GLU A 200 6.66 -10.04 -16.97
N GLU A 201 7.86 -9.98 -17.57
CA GLU A 201 8.99 -9.23 -17.03
C GLU A 201 8.91 -7.73 -17.33
N PHE A 202 9.10 -6.89 -16.30
CA PHE A 202 9.19 -5.44 -16.47
C PHE A 202 10.03 -4.79 -15.36
N ASN A 203 10.56 -3.60 -15.66
CA ASN A 203 11.31 -2.78 -14.72
C ASN A 203 11.13 -1.31 -15.09
N ILE A 204 10.20 -0.63 -14.42
CA ILE A 204 9.73 0.72 -14.76
C ILE A 204 9.57 1.56 -13.50
N TYR A 205 9.38 2.87 -13.66
CA TYR A 205 9.07 3.77 -12.55
C TYR A 205 7.66 4.32 -12.70
N ASP A 206 6.90 4.38 -11.60
CA ASP A 206 5.60 5.04 -11.58
C ASP A 206 5.75 6.59 -11.51
N PRO A 207 4.64 7.35 -11.62
CA PRO A 207 4.68 8.82 -11.56
C PRO A 207 5.21 9.43 -10.25
N VAL A 208 5.20 8.66 -9.15
CA VAL A 208 5.82 9.04 -7.86
C VAL A 208 7.24 8.47 -7.71
N LYS A 209 7.79 7.93 -8.80
CA LYS A 209 9.14 7.39 -8.95
C LYS A 209 9.40 6.15 -8.10
N ALA A 210 8.38 5.39 -7.70
CA ALA A 210 8.58 4.05 -7.14
C ALA A 210 8.91 3.08 -8.28
N ARG A 211 9.94 2.25 -8.08
CA ARG A 211 10.39 1.27 -9.06
C ARG A 211 9.50 0.03 -9.01
N LEU A 212 8.85 -0.30 -10.11
CA LEU A 212 8.01 -1.49 -10.25
C LEU A 212 8.78 -2.56 -11.02
N ILE A 213 8.90 -3.74 -10.43
CA ILE A 213 9.62 -4.88 -11.00
C ILE A 213 8.69 -6.09 -11.10
N GLY A 214 8.56 -6.66 -12.29
CA GLY A 214 8.01 -8.00 -12.50
C GLY A 214 9.14 -8.96 -12.86
N GLN A 215 9.36 -10.00 -12.06
CA GLN A 215 10.40 -11.03 -12.28
C GLN A 215 9.85 -12.43 -12.02
N ASN A 216 9.92 -13.32 -13.02
CA ASN A 216 9.47 -14.71 -12.93
C ASN A 216 10.21 -15.42 -11.78
#